data_AF-A4JQC1-F1
#
_entry.id   AF-A4JQC1-F1
#
_cell.length_a   1.000
_cell.length_b   1.000
_cell.length_c   1.000
_cell.angle_alpha   90.00
_cell.angle_beta   90.00
_cell.angle_gamma   90.00
#
_symmetry.space_group_name_H-M   'P 1'
#
loop_
_entity.id
_entity.type
_entity.pdbx_description
1 polymer ?
#
loop_
_entity_poly.entity_id
_entity_poly.type
_entity_poly.pdbx_seq_one_letter_code
_entity_poly.pdbx_strand_id
1 'polypeptide(L)'
;MTAYLYQLTATAAQMCLPVPIPAAAPHGFLNWLDHWQPLIGATAGGLLGVAGAWIVAGSARSRERRVAAGTSIEAAVEADQRIAGNHELVKGDTRAWLVVEKLARRRPSLFALHTPATGQLSDIDARLYCHLFQCQMIHRTFDEGMAQRLAGNETRTELGVIGGARFVRGVLSDARLYREWQGCVEHATLANYFLDRFVFSRWPRWCHRLRMKFFPNDHDRRSAALIQTGTLPAAGGEASVASAAPA
;
A
#
# COMPACT_ATOMS: atom_id res chain seq x y z
N MET A 1 19.12 -49.47 -21.95
CA MET A 1 18.63 -49.97 -20.64
C MET A 1 17.14 -49.72 -20.37
N THR A 2 16.39 -49.06 -21.26
CA THR A 2 14.94 -48.80 -21.10
C THR A 2 14.03 -49.93 -21.59
N ALA A 3 14.49 -50.75 -22.55
CA ALA A 3 13.71 -51.87 -23.09
C ALA A 3 13.42 -52.98 -22.05
N TYR A 4 14.37 -53.23 -21.13
CA TYR A 4 14.22 -54.27 -20.10
C TYR A 4 13.19 -53.88 -19.03
N LEU A 5 13.07 -52.59 -18.71
CA LEU A 5 12.04 -52.09 -17.80
C LEU A 5 10.64 -52.25 -18.38
N TYR A 6 10.47 -51.99 -19.69
CA TYR A 6 9.17 -52.16 -20.36
C TYR A 6 8.73 -53.63 -20.43
N GLN A 7 9.70 -54.53 -20.60
CA GLN A 7 9.42 -55.97 -20.68
C GLN A 7 9.09 -56.56 -19.30
N LEU A 8 9.72 -56.06 -18.23
CA LEU A 8 9.40 -56.43 -16.84
C LEU A 8 8.02 -55.91 -16.40
N THR A 9 7.64 -54.68 -16.75
CA THR A 9 6.29 -54.18 -16.44
C THR A 9 5.22 -54.87 -17.27
N ALA A 10 5.47 -55.16 -18.54
CA ALA A 10 4.52 -55.89 -19.39
C ALA A 10 4.28 -57.33 -18.90
N THR A 11 5.34 -58.03 -18.48
CA THR A 11 5.20 -59.40 -17.92
C THR A 11 4.57 -59.40 -16.53
N ALA A 12 4.89 -58.43 -15.67
CA ALA A 12 4.22 -58.27 -14.37
C ALA A 12 2.70 -58.01 -14.53
N ALA A 13 2.31 -57.22 -15.54
CA ALA A 13 0.89 -56.96 -15.83
C ALA A 13 0.14 -58.22 -16.31
N GLN A 14 0.83 -59.16 -16.97
CA GLN A 14 0.23 -60.42 -17.45
C GLN A 14 0.15 -61.51 -16.37
N MET A 15 0.99 -61.47 -15.32
CA MET A 15 0.90 -62.43 -14.20
C MET A 15 -0.21 -62.12 -13.21
N CYS A 16 -0.75 -60.90 -13.23
CA CYS A 16 -1.99 -60.56 -12.54
C CYS A 16 -3.17 -61.12 -13.34
N LEU A 17 -3.38 -62.44 -13.28
CA LEU A 17 -4.65 -63.04 -13.68
C LEU A 17 -5.78 -62.26 -13.01
N PRO A 18 -6.85 -61.87 -13.73
CA PRO A 18 -7.98 -61.19 -13.13
C PRO A 18 -8.54 -62.13 -12.06
N VAL A 19 -8.27 -61.80 -10.80
CA VAL A 19 -8.90 -62.49 -9.66
C VAL A 19 -10.40 -62.33 -9.91
N PRO A 20 -11.17 -63.44 -10.00
CA PRO A 20 -12.60 -63.36 -10.22
C PRO A 20 -13.19 -62.62 -9.03
N ILE A 21 -13.49 -61.35 -9.23
CA ILE A 21 -14.22 -60.54 -8.26
C ILE A 21 -15.60 -61.21 -8.21
N PRO A 22 -16.01 -61.79 -7.07
CA PRO A 22 -17.33 -62.40 -6.97
C PRO A 22 -18.34 -61.34 -7.38
N ALA A 23 -19.19 -61.67 -8.36
CA ALA A 23 -20.19 -60.78 -8.90
C ALA A 23 -20.93 -60.11 -7.73
N ALA A 24 -20.60 -58.84 -7.48
CA ALA A 24 -21.11 -58.12 -6.34
C ALA A 24 -22.63 -58.18 -6.40
N ALA A 25 -23.25 -58.67 -5.33
CA ALA A 25 -24.68 -58.81 -5.25
C ALA A 25 -25.34 -57.49 -5.71
N PRO A 26 -26.31 -57.52 -6.64
CA PRO A 26 -26.77 -56.34 -7.38
C PRO A 26 -27.33 -55.19 -6.50
N HIS A 27 -27.49 -55.39 -5.20
CA HIS A 27 -27.98 -54.40 -4.23
C HIS A 27 -27.13 -54.30 -2.94
N GLY A 28 -25.85 -54.69 -2.99
CA GLY A 28 -24.96 -54.59 -1.83
C GLY A 28 -24.61 -53.13 -1.47
N PHE A 29 -24.67 -52.79 -0.18
CA PHE A 29 -24.27 -51.49 0.37
C PHE A 29 -22.86 -51.04 -0.08
N LEU A 30 -21.93 -52.00 -0.28
CA LEU A 30 -20.58 -51.73 -0.77
C LEU A 30 -20.57 -51.18 -2.20
N ASN A 31 -21.40 -51.70 -3.11
CA ASN A 31 -21.52 -51.17 -4.47
C ASN A 31 -22.09 -49.74 -4.49
N TRP A 32 -22.99 -49.43 -3.56
CA TRP A 32 -23.52 -48.07 -3.41
C TRP A 32 -22.41 -47.12 -2.95
N LEU A 33 -21.62 -47.49 -1.95
CA LEU A 33 -20.46 -46.72 -1.48
C LEU A 33 -19.42 -46.51 -2.58
N ASP A 34 -19.04 -47.57 -3.31
CA ASP A 34 -18.08 -47.50 -4.42
C ASP A 34 -18.55 -46.60 -5.56
N HIS A 35 -19.86 -46.46 -5.76
CA HIS A 35 -20.42 -45.56 -6.76
C HIS A 35 -20.38 -44.08 -6.33
N TRP A 36 -20.60 -43.80 -5.04
CA TRP A 36 -20.58 -42.43 -4.51
C TRP A 36 -19.17 -41.90 -4.26
N GLN A 37 -18.21 -42.77 -3.93
CA GLN A 37 -16.83 -42.38 -3.69
C GLN A 37 -16.18 -41.59 -4.86
N PRO A 38 -16.24 -42.01 -6.13
CA PRO A 38 -15.69 -41.24 -7.24
C PRO A 38 -16.47 -39.94 -7.51
N LEU A 39 -17.78 -39.91 -7.23
CA LEU A 39 -18.60 -38.69 -7.37
C LEU A 39 -18.20 -37.63 -6.33
N ILE A 40 -17.99 -38.04 -5.07
CA ILE A 40 -17.50 -37.17 -4.00
C ILE A 40 -16.07 -36.73 -4.29
N GLY A 41 -15.22 -37.63 -4.78
CA GLY A 41 -13.85 -37.32 -5.17
C GLY A 41 -13.80 -36.27 -6.30
N ALA A 42 -14.62 -36.43 -7.33
CA ALA A 42 -14.69 -35.49 -8.45
C ALA A 42 -15.23 -34.12 -8.04
N THR A 43 -16.27 -34.08 -7.20
CA THR A 43 -16.84 -32.81 -6.70
C THR A 43 -15.89 -32.08 -5.75
N ALA A 44 -15.27 -32.79 -4.79
CA ALA A 44 -14.26 -32.21 -3.91
C ALA A 44 -13.01 -31.73 -4.67
N GLY A 45 -12.53 -32.54 -5.63
CA GLY A 45 -11.41 -32.17 -6.50
C GLY A 45 -11.71 -30.95 -7.36
N GLY A 46 -12.93 -30.86 -7.91
CA GLY A 46 -13.39 -29.69 -8.68
C GLY A 46 -13.45 -28.42 -7.83
N LEU A 47 -14.02 -28.49 -6.62
CA LEU A 47 -14.10 -27.34 -5.70
C LEU A 47 -12.71 -26.87 -5.26
N LEU A 48 -11.80 -27.79 -4.94
CA LEU A 48 -10.41 -27.46 -4.62
C LEU A 48 -9.68 -26.84 -5.82
N GLY A 49 -9.94 -27.34 -7.03
CA GLY A 49 -9.40 -26.77 -8.27
C GLY A 49 -9.86 -25.33 -8.50
N VAL A 50 -11.15 -25.04 -8.35
CA VAL A 50 -11.70 -23.68 -8.46
C VAL A 50 -11.14 -22.76 -7.37
N ALA A 51 -11.08 -23.23 -6.12
CA ALA A 51 -10.49 -22.45 -5.03
C ALA A 51 -9.00 -22.15 -5.29
N GLY A 52 -8.23 -23.14 -5.75
CA GLY A 52 -6.83 -22.97 -6.13
C GLY A 52 -6.65 -21.95 -7.26
N ALA A 53 -7.45 -22.06 -8.33
CA ALA A 53 -7.43 -21.11 -9.44
C ALA A 53 -7.79 -19.69 -8.97
N TRP A 54 -8.77 -19.54 -8.07
CA TRP A 54 -9.16 -18.24 -7.53
C TRP A 54 -8.06 -17.62 -6.66
N ILE A 55 -7.37 -18.43 -5.84
CA ILE A 55 -6.20 -18.01 -5.06
C ILE A 55 -5.08 -17.54 -5.99
N VAL A 56 -4.75 -18.32 -7.03
CA VAL A 56 -3.68 -17.98 -7.98
C VAL A 56 -4.02 -16.71 -8.75
N ALA A 57 -5.22 -16.60 -9.31
CA ALA A 57 -5.67 -15.40 -10.03
C ALA A 57 -5.67 -14.15 -9.14
N GLY A 58 -6.12 -14.28 -7.88
CA GLY A 58 -6.05 -13.20 -6.88
C GLY A 58 -4.61 -12.80 -6.56
N SER A 59 -3.71 -13.77 -6.42
CA SER A 59 -2.30 -13.53 -6.09
C SER A 59 -1.55 -12.81 -7.22
N ALA A 60 -1.77 -13.19 -8.48
CA ALA A 60 -1.14 -12.56 -9.65
C ALA A 60 -1.54 -11.08 -9.77
N ARG A 61 -2.84 -10.79 -9.64
CA ARG A 61 -3.38 -9.43 -9.72
C ARG A 61 -2.94 -8.54 -8.56
N SER A 62 -2.66 -9.14 -7.39
CA SER A 62 -2.12 -8.41 -6.25
C SER A 62 -0.69 -7.94 -6.51
N ARG A 63 0.14 -8.77 -7.14
CA ARG A 63 1.59 -8.52 -7.32
C ARG A 63 1.88 -7.31 -8.20
N GLU A 64 1.17 -7.17 -9.32
CA GLU A 64 1.30 -6.00 -10.21
C GLU A 64 0.88 -4.70 -9.53
N ARG A 65 -0.18 -4.76 -8.72
CA ARG A 65 -0.65 -3.60 -7.93
C ARG A 65 0.33 -3.22 -6.82
N ARG A 66 1.04 -4.20 -6.22
CA ARG A 66 2.06 -3.94 -5.17
C ARG A 66 3.26 -3.20 -5.73
N VAL A 67 3.76 -3.62 -6.89
CA VAL A 67 4.97 -3.05 -7.49
C VAL A 67 4.76 -1.60 -7.94
N ALA A 68 3.58 -1.29 -8.48
CA ALA A 68 3.26 0.07 -8.93
C ALA A 68 2.95 1.04 -7.78
N ALA A 69 2.26 0.59 -6.71
CA ALA A 69 1.82 1.47 -5.64
C ALA A 69 2.83 1.62 -4.48
N GLY A 70 3.63 0.59 -4.18
CA GLY A 70 4.53 0.58 -3.02
C GLY A 70 5.81 1.40 -3.23
N THR A 71 6.41 1.31 -4.40
CA THR A 71 7.76 1.84 -4.67
C THR A 71 7.88 3.35 -4.53
N SER A 72 6.80 4.10 -4.75
CA SER A 72 6.82 5.57 -4.72
C SER A 72 6.53 6.16 -3.36
N ILE A 73 5.65 5.51 -2.59
CA ILE A 73 5.29 5.95 -1.25
C ILE A 73 6.42 5.64 -0.27
N GLU A 74 7.05 4.47 -0.41
CA GLU A 74 8.21 4.09 0.41
C GLU A 74 9.38 5.05 0.22
N ALA A 75 9.66 5.50 -1.01
CA ALA A 75 10.72 6.45 -1.28
C ALA A 75 10.49 7.82 -0.60
N ALA A 76 9.24 8.29 -0.54
CA ALA A 76 8.88 9.54 0.14
C ALA A 76 9.08 9.44 1.67
N VAL A 77 8.60 8.34 2.26
CA VAL A 77 8.73 8.07 3.70
C VAL A 77 10.20 7.88 4.09
N GLU A 78 10.97 7.14 3.29
CA GLU A 78 12.39 6.92 3.53
C GLU A 78 13.20 8.23 3.39
N ALA A 79 12.85 9.07 2.40
CA ALA A 79 13.47 10.37 2.25
C ALA A 79 13.26 11.24 3.50
N ASP A 80 12.05 11.24 4.07
CA ASP A 80 11.73 11.98 5.29
C ASP A 80 12.49 11.44 6.50
N GLN A 81 12.51 10.11 6.72
CA GLN A 81 13.26 9.50 7.82
C GLN A 81 14.75 9.82 7.78
N ARG A 82 15.37 9.78 6.59
CA ARG A 82 16.79 10.15 6.40
C ARG A 82 17.07 11.63 6.67
N ILE A 83 16.07 12.49 6.47
CA ILE A 83 16.18 13.93 6.73
C ILE A 83 15.96 14.20 8.23
N ALA A 84 14.98 13.55 8.86
CA ALA A 84 14.62 13.71 10.25
C ALA A 84 15.72 13.25 11.22
N GLY A 85 16.33 12.07 10.96
CA GLY A 85 17.34 11.49 11.84
C GLY A 85 18.66 12.27 11.98
N ASN A 86 18.86 13.31 11.17
CA ASN A 86 20.10 14.10 11.16
C ASN A 86 19.98 15.47 11.85
N HIS A 87 18.79 15.88 12.32
CA HIS A 87 18.51 17.30 12.60
C HIS A 87 17.80 17.63 13.92
N GLU A 88 17.93 16.78 14.91
CA GLU A 88 17.29 16.97 16.22
C GLU A 88 17.76 18.26 16.96
N LEU A 89 18.90 18.84 16.55
CA LEU A 89 19.52 19.98 17.23
C LEU A 89 19.20 21.37 16.63
N VAL A 90 18.58 21.46 15.45
CA VAL A 90 18.34 22.75 14.77
C VAL A 90 16.90 23.21 15.00
N LYS A 91 16.73 24.38 15.62
CA LYS A 91 15.41 24.96 15.92
C LYS A 91 14.81 25.73 14.74
N GLY A 92 13.50 25.59 14.57
CA GLY A 92 12.63 26.52 13.83
C GLY A 92 12.97 26.74 12.34
N ASP A 93 13.02 28.00 11.93
CA ASP A 93 13.12 28.42 10.53
C ASP A 93 14.40 27.93 9.83
N THR A 94 15.52 27.84 10.56
CA THR A 94 16.78 27.31 10.03
C THR A 94 16.65 25.84 9.65
N ARG A 95 15.86 25.07 10.40
CA ARG A 95 15.56 23.67 10.07
C ARG A 95 14.71 23.59 8.82
N ALA A 96 13.66 24.42 8.70
CA ALA A 96 12.80 24.42 7.53
C ALA A 96 13.60 24.73 6.25
N TRP A 97 14.42 25.78 6.27
CA TRP A 97 15.30 26.13 5.15
C TRP A 97 16.22 24.96 4.76
N LEU A 98 16.89 24.34 5.74
CA LEU A 98 17.86 23.28 5.48
C LEU A 98 17.18 22.02 4.91
N VAL A 99 16.00 21.67 5.43
CA VAL A 99 15.22 20.54 4.90
C VAL A 99 14.76 20.83 3.47
N VAL A 100 14.19 22.01 3.21
CA VAL A 100 13.77 22.41 1.86
C VAL A 100 14.94 22.40 0.89
N GLU A 101 16.11 22.85 1.32
CA GLU A 101 17.35 22.79 0.52
C GLU A 101 17.79 21.36 0.21
N LYS A 102 17.74 20.45 1.20
CA LYS A 102 18.03 19.02 0.98
C LYS A 102 17.00 18.37 0.02
N LEU A 103 15.73 18.72 0.16
CA LEU A 103 14.67 18.25 -0.74
C LEU A 103 14.87 18.78 -2.17
N ALA A 104 15.28 20.04 -2.32
CA ALA A 104 15.61 20.64 -3.62
C ALA A 104 16.66 19.83 -4.37
N ARG A 105 17.70 19.36 -3.66
CA ARG A 105 18.79 18.58 -4.24
C ARG A 105 18.38 17.15 -4.58
N ARG A 106 17.51 16.55 -3.77
CA ARG A 106 17.07 15.16 -3.98
C ARG A 106 15.98 15.03 -5.03
N ARG A 107 15.14 16.06 -5.22
CA ARG A 107 13.96 16.05 -6.10
C ARG A 107 13.25 14.69 -6.13
N PRO A 108 12.66 14.24 -5.00
CA PRO A 108 11.94 12.98 -4.98
C PRO A 108 10.84 13.03 -6.02
N SER A 109 11.02 12.29 -7.12
CA SER A 109 10.13 12.37 -8.25
C SER A 109 8.91 11.49 -8.00
N LEU A 110 7.83 12.06 -7.46
CA LEU A 110 6.59 11.34 -7.18
C LEU A 110 5.74 11.06 -8.46
N PHE A 111 6.39 10.77 -9.58
CA PHE A 111 5.73 10.50 -10.87
C PHE A 111 4.71 9.37 -10.80
N ALA A 112 4.89 8.42 -9.89
CA ALA A 112 3.98 7.28 -9.70
C ALA A 112 2.65 7.63 -9.01
N LEU A 113 2.49 8.84 -8.44
CA LEU A 113 1.18 9.28 -7.91
C LEU A 113 0.23 9.78 -9.01
N HIS A 114 0.73 10.03 -10.23
CA HIS A 114 -0.05 10.56 -11.36
C HIS A 114 -0.68 9.49 -12.27
N THR A 115 -0.59 8.21 -11.90
CA THR A 115 -1.12 7.12 -12.73
C THR A 115 -2.64 7.02 -12.68
N PRO A 116 -3.31 6.68 -13.80
CA PRO A 116 -4.77 6.40 -13.84
C PRO A 116 -5.20 5.28 -12.88
N ALA A 117 -4.25 4.50 -12.35
CA ALA A 117 -4.48 3.51 -11.30
C ALA A 117 -5.13 4.10 -10.04
N THR A 118 -4.90 5.38 -9.72
CA THR A 118 -5.52 6.05 -8.55
C THR A 118 -7.04 6.08 -8.67
N GLY A 119 -7.58 6.20 -9.89
CA GLY A 119 -9.02 6.14 -10.14
C GLY A 119 -9.65 4.78 -9.83
N GLN A 120 -8.90 3.67 -9.92
CA GLN A 120 -9.41 2.34 -9.55
C GLN A 120 -9.41 2.10 -8.04
N LEU A 121 -8.70 2.93 -7.27
CA LEU A 121 -8.61 2.82 -5.81
C LEU A 121 -9.81 3.46 -5.10
N SER A 122 -10.53 4.38 -5.77
CA SER A 122 -11.75 5.00 -5.23
C SER A 122 -12.85 3.96 -4.95
N ASP A 123 -12.95 2.93 -5.79
CA ASP A 123 -13.89 1.82 -5.61
C ASP A 123 -13.54 0.92 -4.41
N ILE A 124 -12.28 0.94 -3.96
CA ILE A 124 -11.82 0.10 -2.85
C ILE A 124 -12.16 0.75 -1.51
N ASP A 125 -11.72 1.99 -1.32
CA ASP A 125 -11.94 2.75 -0.11
C ASP A 125 -11.80 4.26 -0.35
N ALA A 126 -12.81 5.02 0.09
CA ALA A 126 -12.85 6.46 -0.10
C ALA A 126 -11.75 7.22 0.68
N ARG A 127 -11.32 6.71 1.84
CA ARG A 127 -10.27 7.35 2.65
C ARG A 127 -8.90 7.16 2.01
N LEU A 128 -8.62 5.93 1.55
CA LEU A 128 -7.41 5.63 0.79
C LEU A 128 -7.30 6.57 -0.42
N TYR A 129 -8.36 6.67 -1.21
CA TYR A 129 -8.41 7.57 -2.36
C TYR A 129 -8.18 9.03 -1.97
N CYS A 130 -8.85 9.50 -0.91
CA CYS A 130 -8.68 10.87 -0.41
C CYS A 130 -7.22 11.15 -0.01
N HIS A 131 -6.55 10.24 0.70
CA HIS A 131 -5.14 10.44 1.06
C HIS A 131 -4.20 10.46 -0.15
N LEU A 132 -4.39 9.56 -1.12
CA LEU A 132 -3.58 9.58 -2.34
C LEU A 132 -3.80 10.85 -3.16
N PHE A 133 -5.06 11.27 -3.31
CA PHE A 133 -5.41 12.48 -4.04
C PHE A 133 -4.85 13.74 -3.37
N GLN A 134 -5.01 13.86 -2.04
CA GLN A 134 -4.46 14.99 -1.28
C GLN A 134 -2.93 14.98 -1.30
N CYS A 135 -2.29 13.81 -1.16
CA CYS A 135 -0.83 13.67 -1.31
C CYS A 135 -0.36 14.22 -2.66
N GLN A 136 -1.01 13.83 -3.75
CA GLN A 136 -0.71 14.31 -5.11
C GLN A 136 -0.91 15.82 -5.25
N MET A 137 -2.03 16.37 -4.75
CA MET A 137 -2.28 17.81 -4.84
C MET A 137 -1.25 18.61 -4.06
N ILE A 138 -0.98 18.24 -2.81
CA ILE A 138 -0.01 18.92 -1.96
C ILE A 138 1.40 18.82 -2.57
N HIS A 139 1.77 17.65 -3.10
CA HIS A 139 3.06 17.49 -3.78
C HIS A 139 3.20 18.42 -4.99
N ARG A 140 2.14 18.56 -5.79
CA ARG A 140 2.16 19.49 -6.94
C ARG A 140 2.33 20.94 -6.48
N THR A 141 1.61 21.36 -5.45
CA THR A 141 1.77 22.71 -4.88
C THR A 141 3.17 22.92 -4.32
N PHE A 142 3.73 21.91 -3.66
CA PHE A 142 5.11 21.91 -3.17
C PHE A 142 6.11 22.05 -4.32
N ASP A 143 5.99 21.26 -5.40
CA ASP A 143 6.85 21.32 -6.57
C ASP A 143 6.80 22.70 -7.25
N GLU A 144 5.60 23.25 -7.43
CA GLU A 144 5.40 24.60 -7.97
C GLU A 144 6.06 25.65 -7.06
N GLY A 145 5.94 25.50 -5.74
CA GLY A 145 6.60 26.35 -4.75
C GLY A 145 8.13 26.24 -4.77
N MET A 146 8.67 25.04 -4.96
CA MET A 146 10.11 24.80 -5.14
C MET A 146 10.64 25.45 -6.42
N ALA A 147 9.89 25.37 -7.52
CA ALA A 147 10.25 26.03 -8.77
C ALA A 147 10.25 27.57 -8.61
N GLN A 148 9.26 28.13 -7.91
CA GLN A 148 9.22 29.56 -7.59
C GLN A 148 10.39 30.00 -6.71
N ARG A 149 10.76 29.19 -5.70
CA ARG A 149 11.93 29.44 -4.84
C ARG A 149 13.22 29.48 -5.65
N LEU A 150 13.42 28.53 -6.58
CA LEU A 150 14.59 28.49 -7.44
C LEU A 150 14.68 29.72 -8.35
N ALA A 151 13.58 30.06 -9.04
CA ALA A 151 13.51 31.26 -9.89
C ALA A 151 13.78 32.55 -9.08
N GLY A 152 13.22 32.65 -7.87
CA GLY A 152 13.48 33.78 -6.98
C GLY A 152 14.95 33.92 -6.56
N ASN A 153 15.65 32.80 -6.35
CA ASN A 153 17.09 32.80 -6.03
C ASN A 153 17.95 33.20 -7.23
N GLU A 154 17.60 32.75 -8.44
CA GLU A 154 18.27 33.16 -9.68
C GLU A 154 18.12 34.67 -9.91
N THR A 155 16.88 35.19 -9.84
CA THR A 155 16.60 36.62 -9.96
C THR A 155 17.34 37.46 -8.91
N ARG A 156 17.44 36.98 -7.66
CA ARG A 156 18.19 37.68 -6.59
C ARG A 156 19.69 37.71 -6.86
N THR A 157 20.23 36.66 -7.48
CA THR A 157 21.66 36.59 -7.85
C THR A 157 21.97 37.59 -8.96
N GLU A 158 21.07 37.76 -9.93
CA GLU A 158 21.22 38.73 -11.03
C GLU A 158 21.03 40.19 -10.56
N LEU A 159 20.04 40.45 -9.69
CA LEU A 159 19.74 41.80 -9.16
C LEU A 159 20.70 42.29 -8.09
N GLY A 160 21.45 41.39 -7.42
CA GLY A 160 22.57 41.78 -6.55
C GLY A 160 23.68 42.54 -7.29
N VAL A 161 23.69 42.45 -8.63
CA VAL A 161 24.64 43.17 -9.50
C VAL A 161 24.10 44.54 -9.94
N ILE A 162 22.78 44.75 -9.97
CA ILE A 162 22.17 45.98 -10.49
C ILE A 162 21.04 46.40 -9.54
N GLY A 163 21.36 47.31 -8.61
CA GLY A 163 20.44 47.81 -7.60
C GLY A 163 19.14 48.37 -8.20
N GLY A 164 18.07 47.58 -8.16
CA GLY A 164 16.79 47.98 -8.73
C GLY A 164 15.66 47.12 -8.20
N ALA A 165 15.02 47.58 -7.13
CA ALA A 165 13.84 46.95 -6.55
C ALA A 165 12.74 46.69 -7.59
N ARG A 166 12.16 45.48 -7.63
CA ARG A 166 10.77 45.27 -8.11
C ARG A 166 10.16 43.92 -7.74
N PHE A 167 8.92 43.99 -7.27
CA PHE A 167 7.89 42.96 -7.16
C PHE A 167 8.37 41.52 -6.96
N VAL A 168 8.75 41.21 -5.72
CA VAL A 168 8.81 39.82 -5.25
C VAL A 168 7.37 39.32 -5.14
N ARG A 169 6.87 38.71 -6.22
CA ARG A 169 5.68 37.85 -6.15
C ARG A 169 5.93 36.86 -5.01
N GLY A 170 5.09 36.92 -3.97
CA GLY A 170 5.41 36.41 -2.64
C GLY A 170 6.04 35.01 -2.66
N VAL A 171 7.35 34.95 -2.48
CA VAL A 171 8.08 33.70 -2.35
C VAL A 171 7.50 32.98 -1.15
N LEU A 172 7.01 31.77 -1.35
CA LEU A 172 6.55 30.92 -0.25
C LEU A 172 7.69 30.79 0.76
N SER A 173 7.40 31.06 2.03
CA SER A 173 8.42 30.88 3.06
C SER A 173 8.82 29.41 3.14
N ASP A 174 10.10 29.13 3.41
CA ASP A 174 10.58 27.74 3.54
C ASP A 174 9.84 26.99 4.65
N ALA A 175 9.39 27.69 5.69
CA ALA A 175 8.52 27.14 6.74
C ALA A 175 7.14 26.69 6.21
N ARG A 176 6.60 27.35 5.20
CA ARG A 176 5.36 26.92 4.53
C ARG A 176 5.62 25.73 3.62
N LEU A 177 6.66 25.77 2.78
CA LEU A 177 7.04 24.65 1.92
C LEU A 177 7.31 23.38 2.73
N TYR A 178 7.99 23.53 3.87
CA TYR A 178 8.25 22.41 4.77
C TYR A 178 6.97 21.84 5.39
N ARG A 179 6.01 22.69 5.79
CA ARG A 179 4.70 22.22 6.29
C ARG A 179 3.88 21.51 5.22
N GLU A 180 3.90 22.02 3.99
CA GLU A 180 3.24 21.36 2.85
C GLU A 180 3.89 19.99 2.58
N TRP A 181 5.23 19.91 2.60
CA TRP A 181 5.93 18.63 2.51
C TRP A 181 5.56 17.65 3.64
N GLN A 182 5.51 18.11 4.90
CA GLN A 182 5.07 17.27 6.03
C GLN A 182 3.64 16.76 5.84
N GLY A 183 2.73 17.60 5.36
CA GLY A 183 1.37 17.19 5.02
C GLY A 183 1.37 16.08 3.96
N CYS A 184 2.15 16.25 2.90
CA CYS A 184 2.32 15.24 1.85
C CYS A 184 2.82 13.91 2.43
N VAL A 185 3.86 13.92 3.27
CA VAL A 185 4.42 12.73 3.93
C VAL A 185 3.38 12.03 4.82
N GLU A 186 2.58 12.77 5.59
CA GLU A 186 1.54 12.15 6.42
C GLU A 186 0.45 11.49 5.57
N HIS A 187 -0.01 12.18 4.52
CA HIS A 187 -0.97 11.59 3.59
C HIS A 187 -0.41 10.33 2.91
N ALA A 188 0.87 10.36 2.51
CA ALA A 188 1.56 9.21 1.94
C ALA A 188 1.65 8.05 2.95
N THR A 189 1.99 8.34 4.21
CA THR A 189 2.09 7.35 5.29
C THR A 189 0.74 6.69 5.58
N LEU A 190 -0.33 7.48 5.69
CA LEU A 190 -1.68 6.97 5.90
C LEU A 190 -2.19 6.20 4.68
N ALA A 191 -1.89 6.65 3.46
CA ALA A 191 -2.19 5.90 2.25
C ALA A 191 -1.48 4.55 2.23
N ASN A 192 -0.20 4.48 2.62
CA ASN A 192 0.53 3.23 2.72
C ASN A 192 -0.12 2.26 3.72
N TYR A 193 -0.50 2.77 4.90
CA TYR A 193 -1.21 2.00 5.92
C TYR A 193 -2.52 1.39 5.37
N PHE A 194 -3.31 2.18 4.62
CA PHE A 194 -4.55 1.68 4.03
C PHE A 194 -4.32 0.73 2.84
N LEU A 195 -3.28 0.94 2.04
CA LEU A 195 -2.88 0.02 0.97
C LEU A 195 -2.52 -1.35 1.55
N ASP A 196 -1.71 -1.37 2.62
CA ASP A 196 -1.38 -2.61 3.31
C ASP A 196 -2.63 -3.33 3.80
N ARG A 197 -3.55 -2.59 4.42
CA ARG A 197 -4.78 -3.16 4.98
C ARG A 197 -5.77 -3.64 3.92
N PHE A 198 -5.99 -2.91 2.83
CA PHE A 198 -7.07 -3.19 1.89
C PHE A 198 -6.65 -3.89 0.59
N VAL A 199 -5.37 -3.76 0.23
CA VAL A 199 -4.81 -4.28 -1.03
C VAL A 199 -3.83 -5.41 -0.77
N PHE A 200 -2.96 -5.28 0.24
CA PHE A 200 -1.90 -6.27 0.47
C PHE A 200 -2.27 -7.37 1.46
N SER A 201 -3.17 -7.06 2.40
CA SER A 201 -3.63 -8.04 3.37
C SER A 201 -4.34 -9.22 2.70
N ARG A 202 -4.17 -10.39 3.30
CA ARG A 202 -4.84 -11.63 2.87
C ARG A 202 -6.28 -11.73 3.39
N TRP A 203 -6.68 -10.83 4.28
CA TRP A 203 -7.98 -10.87 4.94
C TRP A 203 -9.06 -10.23 4.07
N PRO A 204 -10.31 -10.72 4.15
CA PRO A 204 -11.43 -10.08 3.48
C PRO A 204 -11.59 -8.61 3.93
N ARG A 205 -11.88 -7.72 2.97
CA ARG A 205 -12.03 -6.27 3.23
C ARG A 205 -13.06 -5.96 4.32
N TRP A 206 -14.13 -6.74 4.39
CA TRP A 206 -15.19 -6.56 5.39
C TRP A 206 -14.65 -6.77 6.81
N CYS A 207 -13.74 -7.71 7.05
CA CYS A 207 -13.12 -7.92 8.36
C CYS A 207 -12.34 -6.68 8.81
N HIS A 208 -11.59 -6.06 7.90
CA HIS A 208 -10.84 -4.85 8.19
C HIS A 208 -11.75 -3.65 8.46
N ARG A 209 -12.82 -3.48 7.67
CA ARG A 209 -13.82 -2.44 7.91
C ARG A 209 -14.49 -2.58 9.27
N LEU A 210 -14.87 -3.80 9.67
CA LEU A 210 -15.41 -4.05 11.01
C LEU A 210 -14.38 -3.72 12.09
N ARG A 211 -13.13 -4.18 11.94
CA ARG A 211 -12.08 -3.85 12.92
C ARG A 211 -11.91 -2.34 13.08
N MET A 212 -11.80 -1.59 11.98
CA MET A 212 -11.62 -0.14 12.03
C MET A 212 -12.84 0.59 12.62
N LYS A 213 -14.04 0.03 12.46
CA LYS A 213 -15.27 0.57 13.04
C LYS A 213 -15.34 0.38 14.55
N PHE A 214 -14.96 -0.80 15.05
CA PHE A 214 -15.09 -1.14 16.47
C PHE A 214 -13.83 -0.86 17.30
N PHE A 215 -12.65 -0.94 16.70
CA PHE A 215 -11.35 -0.78 17.36
C PHE A 215 -10.43 0.14 16.54
N PRO A 216 -10.76 1.45 16.43
CA PRO A 216 -9.96 2.39 15.65
C PRO A 216 -8.58 2.57 16.31
N ASN A 217 -7.54 2.28 15.55
CA ASN A 217 -6.14 2.52 15.92
C ASN A 217 -5.78 3.99 15.74
N ASP A 218 -4.60 4.40 16.19
CA ASP A 218 -4.10 5.76 16.08
C ASP A 218 -4.09 6.26 14.65
N HIS A 219 -3.63 5.45 13.68
CA HIS A 219 -3.68 5.82 12.26
C HIS A 219 -5.10 6.04 11.74
N ASP A 220 -6.09 5.26 12.21
CA ASP A 220 -7.48 5.42 11.78
C ASP A 220 -8.06 6.74 12.31
N ARG A 221 -7.73 7.10 13.56
CA ARG A 221 -8.13 8.36 14.19
C ARG A 221 -7.44 9.55 13.54
N ARG A 222 -6.12 9.44 13.28
CA ARG A 222 -5.32 10.47 12.62
C ARG A 222 -5.82 10.73 11.19
N SER A 223 -6.13 9.67 10.44
CA SER A 223 -6.75 9.76 9.12
C SER A 223 -8.09 10.49 9.16
N ALA A 224 -8.99 10.10 10.07
CA ALA A 224 -10.30 10.75 10.20
C ALA A 224 -10.16 12.24 10.54
N ALA A 225 -9.29 12.58 11.49
CA ALA A 225 -9.01 13.96 11.88
C ALA A 225 -8.42 14.77 10.72
N LEU A 226 -7.44 14.22 10.01
CA LEU A 226 -6.76 14.90 8.89
C LEU A 226 -7.72 15.15 7.72
N ILE A 227 -8.57 14.18 7.38
CA ILE A 227 -9.58 14.36 6.32
C ILE A 227 -10.63 15.40 6.73
N GLN A 228 -11.03 15.43 8.00
CA GLN A 228 -12.06 16.35 8.48
C GLN A 228 -11.56 17.79 8.62
N THR A 229 -10.34 17.97 9.13
CA THR A 229 -9.80 19.28 9.49
C THR A 229 -8.85 19.85 8.43
N GLY A 230 -8.27 18.99 7.58
CA GLY A 230 -7.21 19.36 6.65
C GLY A 230 -5.89 19.72 7.32
N THR A 231 -5.76 19.57 8.65
CA THR A 231 -4.57 19.96 9.41
C THR A 231 -3.97 18.79 10.16
N LEU A 232 -2.64 18.78 10.24
CA LEU A 232 -1.91 17.76 11.01
C LEU A 232 -2.17 17.99 12.50
N PRO A 233 -2.58 16.95 13.25
CA PRO A 233 -2.62 17.06 14.71
C PRO A 233 -1.20 17.36 15.20
N ALA A 234 -1.06 18.32 16.11
CA ALA A 234 0.23 18.66 16.67
C ALA A 234 0.89 17.38 17.22
N ALA A 235 2.11 17.09 16.75
CA ALA A 235 2.91 15.97 17.21
C ALA A 235 3.24 16.18 18.70
N GLY A 236 2.37 15.71 19.58
CA GLY A 236 2.50 15.98 21.02
C GLY A 236 1.22 15.90 21.84
N GLY A 237 0.17 15.26 21.34
CA GLY A 237 -0.91 14.78 22.16
C GLY A 237 -0.68 13.32 22.52
N GLU A 238 0.38 12.99 23.26
CA GLU A 238 0.20 11.90 24.24
C GLU A 238 -1.09 12.24 24.96
N ALA A 239 -2.07 11.35 24.86
CA ALA A 239 -3.31 11.51 25.57
C ALA A 239 -2.94 11.69 27.05
N SER A 240 -2.93 12.95 27.49
CA SER A 240 -3.09 13.31 28.87
C SER A 240 -4.42 12.68 29.24
N VAL A 241 -4.34 11.45 29.74
CA VAL A 241 -5.39 10.80 30.49
C VAL A 241 -5.66 11.76 31.62
N ALA A 242 -6.62 12.66 31.39
CA ALA A 242 -7.20 13.47 32.42
C ALA A 242 -7.82 12.45 33.38
N SER A 243 -7.04 12.15 34.42
CA SER A 243 -7.49 11.47 35.61
C SER A 243 -8.73 12.21 36.08
N ALA A 244 -9.90 11.68 35.76
CA ALA A 244 -11.14 12.07 36.40
C ALA A 244 -10.95 11.77 37.88
N ALA A 245 -10.64 12.81 38.66
CA ALA A 245 -10.66 12.73 40.11
C ALA A 245 -12.09 12.39 40.53
N PRO A 246 -12.31 11.33 41.32
CA PRO A 246 -13.61 11.10 41.90
C PRO A 246 -13.90 12.22 42.92
N ALA A 247 -15.06 12.84 42.76
CA ALA A 247 -15.67 13.69 43.79
C ALA A 247 -16.34 12.81 44.85
#